data_AF-A0A848CE17-F1
#
_entry.id   AF-A0A848CE17-F1
#
_cell.length_a   1.000
_cell.length_b   1.000
_cell.length_c   1.000
_cell.angle_alpha   90.00
_cell.angle_beta   90.00
_cell.angle_gamma   90.00
#
_symmetry.space_group_name_H-M   'P 1'
#
loop_
_entity.id
_entity.type
_entity.pdbx_description
1 polymer ?
#
loop_
_entity_poly.entity_id
_entity_poly.type
_entity_poly.pdbx_seq_one_letter_code
_entity_poly.pdbx_strand_id
1 'polypeptide(L)'
;MIPIFASLPESSQTKAVVEYLYELGNRREWNELEKVLHEILSCDGFHKLKAQALEYAVFMGLQRKEQRQALGYYHDLCRLEDDCGPFRTQRAQAVAYLVRLFENSPQSVLVPWCELVCEDLPPFAQYLCGRSGLFLLKNLCKNRELTSACVVFRLFKRLPVRICDTYLREAKVILQRQRER
;
A
#
# COMPACT_ATOMS: atom_id res chain seq x y z
N MET A 1 -20.79 -20.74 7.44
CA MET A 1 -19.63 -20.85 8.34
C MET A 1 -18.72 -21.94 7.77
N ILE A 2 -17.56 -21.59 7.22
CA ILE A 2 -16.63 -22.60 6.66
C ILE A 2 -16.18 -23.51 7.82
N PRO A 3 -16.29 -24.86 7.74
CA PRO A 3 -16.04 -25.76 8.87
C PRO A 3 -14.63 -25.70 9.48
N ILE A 4 -13.68 -25.08 8.77
CA ILE A 4 -12.29 -24.88 9.21
C ILE A 4 -12.19 -23.80 10.31
N PHE A 5 -13.22 -22.97 10.49
CA PHE A 5 -13.22 -21.89 11.47
C PHE A 5 -13.44 -22.31 12.93
N ALA A 6 -13.72 -23.59 13.22
CA ALA A 6 -14.11 -24.02 14.58
C ALA A 6 -13.01 -24.70 15.43
N SER A 7 -11.84 -25.06 14.88
CA SER A 7 -10.89 -25.95 15.58
C SER A 7 -9.45 -25.44 15.72
N LEU A 8 -9.11 -24.29 15.15
CA LEU A 8 -7.76 -23.73 15.18
C LEU A 8 -7.76 -22.32 15.80
N PRO A 9 -6.64 -21.87 16.41
CA PRO A 9 -6.49 -20.48 16.82
C PRO A 9 -6.72 -19.53 15.63
N GLU A 10 -7.35 -18.39 15.87
CA GLU A 10 -7.63 -17.36 14.85
C GLU A 10 -6.39 -16.97 14.03
N SER A 11 -5.21 -16.95 14.67
CA SER A 11 -3.93 -16.68 14.01
C SER A 11 -3.56 -17.74 12.97
N SER A 12 -3.85 -19.00 13.24
CA SER A 12 -3.56 -20.13 12.33
C SER A 12 -4.57 -20.16 11.18
N GLN A 13 -5.83 -19.83 11.46
CA GLN A 13 -6.88 -19.68 10.43
C GLN A 13 -6.58 -18.52 9.51
N THR A 14 -6.23 -17.35 10.06
CA THR A 14 -5.82 -16.17 9.31
C THR A 14 -4.66 -16.50 8.37
N LYS A 15 -3.62 -17.17 8.88
CA LYS A 15 -2.46 -17.56 8.09
C LYS A 15 -2.84 -18.51 6.94
N ALA A 16 -3.63 -19.54 7.21
CA ALA A 16 -4.06 -20.50 6.19
C ALA A 16 -4.90 -19.84 5.08
N VAL A 17 -5.82 -18.95 5.44
CA VAL A 17 -6.65 -18.22 4.48
C VAL A 17 -5.80 -17.27 3.63
N VAL A 18 -4.85 -16.56 4.23
CA VAL A 18 -3.91 -15.69 3.49
C VAL A 18 -3.03 -16.51 2.54
N GLU A 19 -2.50 -17.65 2.98
CA GLU A 19 -1.71 -18.55 2.12
C GLU A 19 -2.54 -19.07 0.94
N TYR A 20 -3.82 -19.39 1.17
CA TYR A 20 -4.72 -19.80 0.10
C TYR A 20 -4.99 -18.67 -0.90
N LEU A 21 -5.23 -17.43 -0.44
CA LEU A 21 -5.33 -16.26 -1.32
C LEU A 21 -4.05 -16.11 -2.17
N TYR A 22 -2.88 -16.26 -1.57
CA TYR A 22 -1.60 -16.20 -2.27
C TYR A 22 -1.47 -17.29 -3.34
N GLU A 23 -1.86 -18.51 -3.02
CA GLU A 23 -1.87 -19.63 -3.96
C GLU A 23 -2.79 -19.36 -5.17
N LEU A 24 -4.03 -18.94 -4.92
CA LEU A 24 -4.98 -18.58 -5.98
C LEU A 24 -4.43 -17.48 -6.89
N GLY A 25 -3.80 -16.45 -6.30
CA GLY A 25 -3.23 -15.36 -7.08
C GLY A 25 -2.00 -15.78 -7.89
N ASN A 26 -1.17 -16.67 -7.36
CA ASN A 26 -0.03 -17.25 -8.08
C ASN A 26 -0.47 -18.13 -9.26
N ARG A 27 -1.54 -18.91 -9.07
CA ARG A 27 -2.15 -19.74 -10.12
C ARG A 27 -3.03 -18.96 -11.09
N ARG A 28 -3.25 -17.67 -10.83
CA ARG A 28 -4.10 -16.77 -11.63
C ARG A 28 -5.58 -17.19 -11.64
N GLU A 29 -6.04 -17.82 -10.57
CA GLU A 29 -7.43 -18.25 -10.38
C GLU A 29 -8.31 -17.08 -9.90
N TRP A 30 -8.41 -16.04 -10.73
CA TRP A 30 -8.96 -14.73 -10.33
C TRP A 30 -10.40 -14.74 -9.85
N ASN A 31 -11.26 -15.51 -10.51
CA ASN A 31 -12.67 -15.59 -10.15
C ASN A 31 -12.85 -16.20 -8.76
N GLU A 32 -12.02 -17.19 -8.42
CA GLU A 32 -12.08 -17.83 -7.12
C GLU A 32 -11.48 -16.94 -6.04
N LEU A 33 -10.36 -16.26 -6.34
CA LEU A 33 -9.78 -15.27 -5.45
C LEU A 33 -10.78 -14.17 -5.07
N GLU A 34 -11.51 -13.63 -6.04
CA GLU A 34 -12.53 -12.59 -5.82
C GLU A 34 -13.68 -13.10 -4.94
N LYS A 35 -14.15 -14.34 -5.14
CA LYS A 35 -15.17 -14.94 -4.25
C LYS A 35 -14.66 -15.07 -2.82
N VAL A 36 -13.45 -15.63 -2.64
CA VAL A 36 -12.85 -15.82 -1.32
C VAL A 36 -12.63 -14.46 -0.64
N LEU A 37 -12.17 -13.44 -1.38
CA LEU A 37 -12.04 -12.09 -0.88
C LEU A 37 -13.39 -11.52 -0.41
N HIS A 38 -14.44 -11.68 -1.20
CA HIS A 38 -15.79 -11.24 -0.82
C HIS A 38 -16.28 -11.94 0.46
N GLU A 39 -16.08 -13.26 0.57
CA GLU A 39 -16.43 -14.03 1.76
C GLU A 39 -15.69 -13.53 3.00
N ILE A 40 -14.37 -13.30 2.91
CA ILE A 40 -13.56 -12.75 4.00
C ILE A 40 -14.09 -11.39 4.44
N LEU A 41 -14.39 -10.50 3.50
CA LEU A 41 -14.85 -9.15 3.82
C LEU A 41 -16.25 -9.13 4.46
N SER A 42 -17.09 -10.11 4.12
CA SER A 42 -18.45 -10.27 4.66
C SER A 42 -18.51 -10.86 6.08
N CYS A 43 -17.44 -11.52 6.54
CA CYS A 43 -17.41 -12.13 7.87
C CYS A 43 -17.35 -11.07 8.97
N ASP A 44 -18.13 -11.20 10.04
CA ASP A 44 -18.01 -10.33 11.21
C ASP A 44 -16.67 -10.57 11.93
N GLY A 45 -15.99 -9.49 12.33
CA GLY A 45 -14.68 -9.57 12.97
C GLY A 45 -13.51 -9.81 12.00
N PHE A 46 -12.46 -10.51 12.47
CA PHE A 46 -11.25 -10.89 11.71
C PHE A 46 -10.55 -9.72 11.00
N HIS A 47 -10.52 -8.54 11.61
CA HIS A 47 -10.04 -7.30 10.97
C HIS A 47 -8.59 -7.41 10.45
N LYS A 48 -7.72 -8.16 11.13
CA LYS A 48 -6.35 -8.42 10.66
C LYS A 48 -6.32 -9.21 9.35
N LEU A 49 -7.14 -10.25 9.23
CA LEU A 49 -7.29 -11.03 8.00
C LEU A 49 -7.82 -10.16 6.86
N LYS A 50 -8.86 -9.36 7.13
CA LYS A 50 -9.42 -8.42 6.14
C LYS A 50 -8.37 -7.42 5.65
N ALA A 51 -7.59 -6.86 6.56
CA ALA A 51 -6.52 -5.92 6.20
C ALA A 51 -5.44 -6.57 5.31
N GLN A 52 -5.03 -7.81 5.63
CA GLN A 52 -4.09 -8.57 4.81
C GLN A 52 -4.67 -8.96 3.45
N ALA A 53 -5.95 -9.37 3.41
CA ALA A 53 -6.64 -9.71 2.18
C ALA A 53 -6.78 -8.50 1.25
N LEU A 54 -7.13 -7.33 1.78
CA LEU A 54 -7.23 -6.08 1.02
C LEU A 54 -5.86 -5.60 0.52
N GLU A 55 -4.82 -5.64 1.36
CA GLU A 55 -3.44 -5.34 0.92
C GLU A 55 -3.00 -6.22 -0.26
N TYR A 56 -3.30 -7.52 -0.19
CA TYR A 56 -3.03 -8.42 -1.29
C TYR A 56 -3.92 -8.15 -2.51
N ALA A 57 -5.20 -7.83 -2.33
CA ALA A 57 -6.11 -7.50 -3.42
C ALA A 57 -5.65 -6.25 -4.18
N VAL A 58 -5.07 -5.25 -3.51
CA VAL A 58 -4.39 -4.10 -4.15
C VAL A 58 -3.27 -4.60 -5.06
N PHE A 59 -2.38 -5.45 -4.55
CA PHE A 59 -1.30 -6.03 -5.35
C PHE A 59 -1.82 -6.82 -6.55
N MET A 60 -2.91 -7.57 -6.40
CA MET A 60 -3.48 -8.39 -7.47
C MET A 60 -4.20 -7.57 -8.55
N GLY A 61 -5.01 -6.57 -8.16
CA GLY A 61 -5.63 -5.66 -9.12
C GLY A 61 -4.57 -4.94 -9.97
N LEU A 62 -3.43 -4.65 -9.35
CA LEU A 62 -2.26 -4.09 -10.03
C LEU A 62 -1.61 -5.07 -11.04
N GLN A 63 -1.45 -6.35 -10.71
CA GLN A 63 -0.99 -7.38 -11.67
C GLN A 63 -1.93 -7.52 -12.86
N ARG A 64 -3.24 -7.31 -12.64
CA ARG A 64 -4.29 -7.36 -13.67
C ARG A 64 -4.42 -6.04 -14.46
N LYS A 65 -3.63 -5.01 -14.14
CA LYS A 65 -3.73 -3.65 -14.71
C LYS A 65 -5.08 -2.96 -14.44
N GLU A 66 -5.79 -3.37 -13.39
CA GLU A 66 -7.09 -2.86 -12.97
C GLU A 66 -6.91 -1.75 -11.92
N GLN A 67 -6.33 -0.63 -12.35
CA GLN A 67 -5.95 0.49 -11.47
C GLN A 67 -7.10 1.01 -10.58
N ARG A 68 -8.31 1.13 -11.14
CA ARG A 68 -9.48 1.62 -10.40
C ARG A 68 -9.89 0.64 -9.30
N GLN A 69 -9.83 -0.66 -9.57
CA GLN A 69 -10.19 -1.70 -8.61
C GLN A 69 -9.14 -1.78 -7.49
N ALA A 70 -7.85 -1.70 -7.83
CA ALA A 70 -6.78 -1.63 -6.84
C ALA A 70 -6.91 -0.40 -5.91
N LEU A 71 -7.30 0.76 -6.44
CA LEU A 71 -7.60 1.93 -5.62
C LEU A 71 -8.84 1.70 -4.73
N GLY A 72 -9.88 1.04 -5.25
CA GLY A 72 -11.05 0.63 -4.47
C GLY A 72 -10.66 -0.20 -3.24
N TYR A 73 -9.85 -1.25 -3.43
CA TYR A 73 -9.36 -2.08 -2.33
C TYR A 73 -8.51 -1.31 -1.31
N TYR A 74 -7.71 -0.34 -1.77
CA TYR A 74 -6.98 0.53 -0.85
C TYR A 74 -7.92 1.42 -0.02
N HIS A 75 -8.98 1.96 -0.62
CA HIS A 75 -9.97 2.75 0.12
C HIS A 75 -10.73 1.91 1.14
N ASP A 76 -11.09 0.68 0.79
CA ASP A 76 -11.73 -0.25 1.73
C ASP A 76 -10.78 -0.62 2.88
N LEU A 77 -9.47 -0.74 2.61
CA LEU A 77 -8.46 -0.93 3.65
C LEU A 77 -8.36 0.28 4.61
N CYS A 78 -8.47 1.50 4.08
CA CYS A 78 -8.47 2.70 4.90
C CYS A 78 -9.71 2.76 5.81
N ARG A 79 -10.89 2.43 5.29
CA ARG A 79 -12.13 2.38 6.08
C ARG A 79 -12.05 1.38 7.23
N LEU A 80 -11.45 0.22 6.98
CA LEU A 80 -11.26 -0.81 8.00
C LEU A 80 -10.36 -0.34 9.16
N GLU A 81 -9.43 0.58 8.91
CA GLU A 81 -8.56 1.16 9.95
C GLU A 81 -9.32 2.06 10.91
N ASP A 82 -10.21 2.90 10.38
CA ASP A 82 -11.03 3.84 11.15
C ASP A 82 -11.90 3.13 12.19
N ASP A 83 -12.34 1.91 11.87
CA ASP A 83 -13.26 1.13 12.71
C ASP A 83 -12.56 0.21 13.72
N CYS A 84 -11.34 -0.28 13.42
CA CYS A 84 -10.84 -1.52 14.06
C CYS A 84 -9.35 -1.57 14.42
N GLY A 85 -8.57 -0.52 14.13
CA GLY A 85 -7.17 -0.40 14.57
C GLY A 85 -6.18 -0.12 13.44
N PRO A 86 -4.95 0.34 13.77
CA PRO A 86 -4.15 1.13 12.85
C PRO A 86 -3.38 0.28 11.83
N PHE A 87 -4.03 -0.35 10.84
CA PHE A 87 -3.41 -1.22 9.79
C PHE A 87 -2.40 -0.50 8.86
N ARG A 88 -1.68 0.51 9.38
CA ARG A 88 -0.61 1.33 8.80
C ARG A 88 0.43 0.53 8.04
N THR A 89 0.81 -0.67 8.51
CA THR A 89 1.76 -1.52 7.78
C THR A 89 1.17 -2.02 6.46
N GLN A 90 -0.06 -2.55 6.50
CA GLN A 90 -0.78 -3.01 5.31
C GLN A 90 -1.05 -1.84 4.35
N ARG A 91 -1.43 -0.66 4.86
CA ARG A 91 -1.57 0.54 4.02
C ARG A 91 -0.25 0.97 3.39
N ALA A 92 0.86 0.94 4.13
CA ALA A 92 2.18 1.24 3.58
C ALA A 92 2.60 0.27 2.48
N GLN A 93 2.29 -1.01 2.62
CA GLN A 93 2.50 -2.01 1.57
C GLN A 93 1.63 -1.72 0.35
N ALA A 94 0.32 -1.52 0.55
CA ALA A 94 -0.63 -1.20 -0.51
C ALA A 94 -0.24 0.07 -1.29
N VAL A 95 0.08 1.17 -0.59
CA VAL A 95 0.57 2.42 -1.21
C VAL A 95 1.87 2.18 -1.96
N ALA A 96 2.81 1.38 -1.42
CA ALA A 96 4.06 1.08 -2.10
C ALA A 96 3.83 0.29 -3.42
N TYR A 97 2.82 -0.60 -3.46
CA TYR A 97 2.44 -1.27 -4.71
C TYR A 97 1.81 -0.29 -5.70
N LEU A 98 0.87 0.54 -5.25
CA LEU A 98 0.22 1.55 -6.09
C LEU A 98 1.25 2.49 -6.72
N VAL A 99 2.14 3.07 -5.91
CA VAL A 99 3.17 4.01 -6.38
C VAL A 99 4.06 3.42 -7.48
N ARG A 100 4.34 2.11 -7.46
CA ARG A 100 5.15 1.45 -8.49
C ARG A 100 4.50 1.39 -9.87
N LEU A 101 3.17 1.39 -9.96
CA LEU A 101 2.46 1.17 -11.23
C LEU A 101 1.83 2.44 -11.81
N PHE A 102 1.67 3.49 -11.01
CA PHE A 102 1.20 4.80 -11.46
C PHE A 102 2.35 5.70 -11.96
N GLU A 103 3.38 5.15 -12.63
CA GLU A 103 4.50 5.95 -13.17
C GLU A 103 4.04 7.08 -14.11
N ASN A 104 3.01 6.80 -14.92
CA ASN A 104 2.46 7.75 -15.90
C ASN A 104 1.35 8.64 -15.33
N SER A 105 0.90 8.38 -14.10
CA SER A 105 -0.18 9.17 -13.45
C SER A 105 0.03 9.23 -11.93
N PRO A 106 1.18 9.76 -11.47
CA PRO A 106 1.57 9.75 -10.05
C PRO A 106 0.60 10.53 -9.15
N GLN A 107 -0.20 11.44 -9.71
CA GLN A 107 -1.20 12.21 -8.95
C GLN A 107 -2.26 11.32 -8.29
N SER A 108 -2.66 10.22 -8.94
CA SER A 108 -3.68 9.30 -8.40
C SER A 108 -3.29 8.62 -7.09
N VAL A 109 -1.99 8.59 -6.79
CA VAL A 109 -1.42 7.95 -5.59
C VAL A 109 -0.73 8.97 -4.68
N LEU A 110 -0.68 10.24 -5.08
CA LEU A 110 -0.06 11.31 -4.30
C LEU A 110 -0.80 11.53 -2.99
N VAL A 111 -2.13 11.67 -3.04
CA VAL A 111 -2.95 11.90 -1.85
C VAL A 111 -2.86 10.72 -0.87
N PRO A 112 -3.09 9.46 -1.29
CA PRO A 112 -2.86 8.28 -0.44
C PRO A 112 -1.50 8.26 0.25
N TRP A 113 -0.42 8.57 -0.48
CA TRP A 113 0.92 8.60 0.09
C TRP A 113 1.12 9.75 1.08
N CYS A 114 0.61 10.95 0.76
CA CYS A 114 0.73 12.13 1.62
C CYS A 114 -0.01 11.95 2.95
N GLU A 115 -1.19 11.34 2.92
CA GLU A 115 -1.97 11.05 4.14
C GLU A 115 -1.22 10.07 5.03
N LEU A 116 -0.81 8.94 4.47
CA LEU A 116 -0.12 7.89 5.21
C LEU A 116 1.18 8.35 5.88
N VAL A 117 2.02 9.12 5.17
CA VAL A 117 3.31 9.58 5.70
C VAL A 117 3.18 10.60 6.85
N CYS A 118 1.99 11.16 7.05
CA CYS A 118 1.70 12.07 8.16
C CYS A 118 1.32 11.34 9.45
N GLU A 119 1.11 10.03 9.40
CA GLU A 119 0.73 9.22 10.55
C GLU A 119 1.95 8.76 11.36
N ASP A 120 1.70 8.27 12.59
CA ASP A 120 2.73 7.64 13.41
C ASP A 120 3.00 6.21 12.94
N LEU A 121 3.86 6.09 11.92
CA LEU A 121 4.13 4.83 11.23
C LEU A 121 5.12 3.95 12.02
N PRO A 122 4.91 2.61 12.08
CA PRO A 122 5.93 1.69 12.59
C PRO A 122 7.18 1.66 11.68
N PRO A 123 8.36 1.23 12.18
CA PRO A 123 9.62 1.31 11.43
C PRO A 123 9.60 0.71 10.02
N PHE A 124 8.92 -0.44 9.86
CA PHE A 124 8.80 -1.07 8.55
C PHE A 124 7.92 -0.25 7.58
N ALA A 125 6.81 0.32 8.06
CA ALA A 125 5.97 1.22 7.28
C ALA A 125 6.69 2.52 6.91
N GLN A 126 7.52 3.06 7.82
CA GLN A 126 8.39 4.20 7.54
C GLN A 126 9.37 3.90 6.41
N TYR A 127 10.02 2.72 6.43
CA TYR A 127 10.89 2.26 5.35
C TYR A 127 10.15 2.17 4.01
N LEU A 128 8.95 1.59 4.00
CA LEU A 128 8.12 1.47 2.80
C LEU A 128 7.72 2.85 2.25
N CYS A 129 7.25 3.77 3.11
CA CYS A 129 6.93 5.15 2.74
C CYS A 129 8.16 5.91 2.24
N GLY A 130 9.32 5.67 2.88
CA GLY A 130 10.63 6.09 2.43
C GLY A 130 10.86 5.71 0.97
N ARG A 131 10.87 4.41 0.69
CA ARG A 131 11.16 3.91 -0.64
C ARG A 131 10.14 4.35 -1.70
N SER A 132 8.84 4.30 -1.38
CA SER A 132 7.77 4.71 -2.30
C SER A 132 7.77 6.22 -2.54
N GLY A 133 8.05 7.03 -1.53
CA GLY A 133 8.14 8.50 -1.66
C GLY A 133 9.22 8.95 -2.61
N LEU A 134 10.41 8.32 -2.56
CA LEU A 134 11.48 8.60 -3.52
C LEU A 134 11.05 8.26 -4.95
N PHE A 135 10.38 7.12 -5.12
CA PHE A 135 9.89 6.70 -6.43
C PHE A 135 8.83 7.66 -6.99
N LEU A 136 7.87 8.04 -6.14
CA LEU A 136 6.84 9.02 -6.46
C LEU A 136 7.46 10.37 -6.87
N LEU A 137 8.45 10.86 -6.11
CA LEU A 137 9.17 12.09 -6.41
C LEU A 137 9.88 12.01 -7.77
N LYS A 138 10.56 10.91 -8.07
CA LYS A 138 11.20 10.70 -9.38
C LYS A 138 10.19 10.80 -10.53
N ASN A 139 9.03 10.17 -10.39
CA ASN A 139 7.99 10.19 -11.42
C ASN A 139 7.37 11.58 -11.58
N LEU A 140 7.07 12.27 -10.49
CA LEU A 140 6.59 13.66 -10.53
C LEU A 140 7.61 14.58 -11.23
N CYS A 141 8.90 14.47 -10.92
CA CYS A 141 9.95 15.23 -11.60
C CYS A 141 10.04 14.88 -13.09
N LYS A 142 9.96 13.59 -13.45
CA LYS A 142 9.95 13.14 -14.85
C LYS A 142 8.77 13.74 -15.63
N ASN A 143 7.62 13.88 -14.98
CA ASN A 143 6.40 14.44 -15.57
C ASN A 143 6.31 15.99 -15.45
N ARG A 144 7.38 16.66 -15.00
CA ARG A 144 7.45 18.12 -14.79
C ARG A 144 6.47 18.66 -13.73
N GLU A 145 6.00 17.82 -12.82
CA GLU A 145 5.08 18.16 -11.73
C GLU A 145 5.85 18.62 -10.48
N LEU A 146 6.67 19.66 -10.62
CA LEU A 146 7.65 20.08 -9.61
C LEU A 146 7.02 20.53 -8.29
N THR A 147 5.83 21.13 -8.32
CA THR A 147 5.09 21.54 -7.12
C THR A 147 4.76 20.33 -6.24
N SER A 148 4.19 19.28 -6.83
CA SER A 148 3.89 18.02 -6.15
C SER A 148 5.17 17.33 -5.69
N ALA A 149 6.23 17.31 -6.50
CA ALA A 149 7.52 16.76 -6.08
C ALA A 149 8.10 17.47 -4.84
N CYS A 150 7.95 18.80 -4.75
CA CYS A 150 8.35 19.58 -3.58
C CYS A 150 7.47 19.30 -2.35
N VAL A 151 6.19 18.95 -2.52
CA VAL A 151 5.32 18.49 -1.44
C VAL A 151 5.83 17.16 -0.90
N VAL A 152 6.07 16.19 -1.78
CA VAL A 152 6.61 14.88 -1.40
C VAL A 152 7.92 15.04 -0.63
N PHE A 153 8.87 15.83 -1.14
CA PHE A 153 10.15 16.06 -0.45
C PHE A 153 10.00 16.72 0.92
N ARG A 154 9.06 17.66 1.08
CA ARG A 154 8.79 18.30 2.38
C ARG A 154 8.27 17.29 3.40
N LEU A 155 7.32 16.45 3.00
CA LEU A 155 6.78 15.39 3.85
C LEU A 155 7.82 14.32 4.17
N PHE A 156 8.71 14.04 3.21
CA PHE A 156 9.79 13.07 3.39
C PHE A 156 10.68 13.37 4.58
N LYS A 157 10.94 14.66 4.86
CA LYS A 157 11.74 15.11 6.01
C LYS A 157 11.13 14.77 7.37
N ARG A 158 9.86 14.36 7.40
CA ARG A 158 9.19 13.88 8.63
C ARG A 158 9.59 12.45 8.98
N LEU A 159 10.01 11.65 7.98
CA LEU A 159 10.43 10.27 8.23
C LEU A 159 11.78 10.25 8.98
N PRO A 160 11.97 9.32 9.93
CA PRO A 160 13.20 9.26 10.71
C PRO A 160 14.44 9.08 9.83
N VAL A 161 15.40 10.00 10.00
CA VAL A 161 16.66 10.01 9.24
C VAL A 161 17.37 8.65 9.31
N ARG A 162 17.38 7.98 10.47
CA ARG A 162 18.03 6.67 10.63
C ARG A 162 17.54 5.59 9.65
N ILE A 163 16.30 5.69 9.18
CA ILE A 163 15.68 4.69 8.28
C ILE A 163 15.69 5.18 6.83
N CYS A 164 15.50 6.49 6.61
CA CYS A 164 15.26 7.05 5.27
C CYS A 164 16.36 8.00 4.75
N ASP A 165 17.49 8.15 5.44
CA ASP A 165 18.56 9.09 5.07
C ASP A 165 19.03 8.94 3.62
N THR A 166 19.29 7.71 3.17
CA THR A 166 19.71 7.45 1.78
C THR A 166 18.68 7.98 0.78
N TYR A 167 17.39 7.76 1.04
CA TYR A 167 16.30 8.23 0.17
C TYR A 167 16.15 9.74 0.19
N LEU A 168 16.33 10.37 1.36
CA LEU A 168 16.28 11.82 1.52
C LEU A 168 17.42 12.53 0.77
N ARG A 169 18.64 12.01 0.87
CA ARG A 169 19.80 12.54 0.15
C ARG A 169 19.59 12.44 -1.36
N GLU A 170 19.12 11.29 -1.84
CA GLU A 170 18.85 11.08 -3.27
C GLU A 170 17.76 12.03 -3.79
N ALA A 171 16.65 12.17 -3.06
CA ALA A 171 15.57 13.11 -3.40
C ALA A 171 16.06 14.56 -3.49
N LYS A 172 16.95 14.98 -2.58
CA LYS A 172 17.54 16.33 -2.59
C LYS A 172 18.35 16.55 -3.86
N VAL A 173 19.20 15.60 -4.25
CA VAL A 173 20.03 15.68 -5.47
C VAL A 173 19.14 15.77 -6.72
N ILE A 174 18.07 14.98 -6.79
CA ILE A 174 17.12 15.01 -7.92
C ILE A 174 16.49 16.39 -8.06
N LEU A 175 15.98 16.97 -6.97
CA LEU A 175 15.33 18.29 -7.02
C LEU A 175 16.32 19.42 -7.36
N GLN A 176 17.57 19.34 -6.89
CA GLN A 176 18.60 20.32 -7.26
C GLN A 176 18.85 20.31 -8.77
N ARG A 177 19.02 19.13 -9.37
CA ARG A 177 19.21 18.98 -10.83
C ARG A 177 18.03 19.49 -11.66
N GLN A 178 16.82 19.47 -11.12
CA GLN A 178 15.63 20.01 -11.80
C GLN A 178 15.56 21.55 -11.74
N ARG A 179 16.23 22.19 -10.77
CA ARG A 179 16.29 23.66 -10.68
C ARG A 179 17.37 24.28 -11.56
N GLU A 180 18.39 23.50 -11.88
CA GLU A 180 19.51 23.89 -12.75
C GLU A 180 19.20 23.71 -14.25
N ARG A 181 18.03 23.17 -14.59
CA ARG A 181 17.53 22.96 -15.95
C ARG A 181 16.45 23.98 -16.29
#